data_AF-A0A016VMT3-F1
#
_entry.id   AF-A0A016VMT3-F1
#
_cell.length_a   1.000
_cell.length_b   1.000
_cell.length_c   1.000
_cell.angle_alpha   90.00
_cell.angle_beta   90.00
_cell.angle_gamma   90.00
#
_symmetry.space_group_name_H-M   'P 1'
#
loop_
_entity.id
_entity.type
_entity.pdbx_description
1 polymer ?
#
loop_
_entity_poly.entity_id
_entity_poly.type
_entity_poly.pdbx_seq_one_letter_code
_entity_poly.pdbx_strand_id
1 'polypeptide(L)'
;MATWRPYCAPDGIALVLPYLNERLAQQVNTIVKRSQLPVRLIFKPPPTLKELLTSSRVYENRCDEEECRYCTDQKICKLRGTVYLIKCNGCGQRYVGESG
;
A
#
# COMPACT_ATOMS: atom_id res chain seq x y z
N MET A 1 -11.04 -6.78 -31.04
CA MET A 1 -9.86 -7.39 -30.39
C MET A 1 -10.33 -8.07 -29.12
N ALA A 2 -10.08 -9.37 -28.96
CA ALA A 2 -10.47 -10.10 -27.74
C ALA A 2 -9.51 -9.75 -26.60
N THR A 3 -10.05 -9.26 -25.48
CA THR A 3 -9.27 -8.91 -24.30
C THR A 3 -8.70 -10.19 -23.68
N TRP A 4 -7.38 -10.41 -23.81
CA TRP A 4 -6.70 -11.54 -23.19
C TRP A 4 -6.80 -11.46 -21.67
N ARG A 5 -6.96 -12.61 -21.00
CA ARG A 5 -6.98 -12.72 -19.54
C ARG A 5 -6.09 -13.88 -19.05
N PRO A 6 -5.42 -13.70 -17.90
CA PRO A 6 -4.66 -14.77 -17.26
C PRO A 6 -5.57 -15.90 -16.77
N TYR A 7 -5.02 -17.11 -16.71
CA TYR A 7 -5.72 -18.31 -16.28
C TYR A 7 -6.09 -18.23 -14.80
N CYS A 8 -7.31 -18.66 -14.50
CA CYS A 8 -7.89 -18.60 -13.18
C CYS A 8 -8.72 -19.86 -12.94
N ALA A 9 -8.22 -20.77 -12.10
CA ALA A 9 -9.02 -21.90 -11.62
C ALA A 9 -10.01 -21.43 -10.53
N PRO A 10 -11.23 -21.99 -10.48
CA PRO A 10 -12.32 -21.52 -9.61
C PRO A 10 -12.06 -21.59 -8.10
N ASP A 11 -11.03 -22.32 -7.64
CA ASP A 11 -10.56 -22.33 -6.24
C ASP A 11 -9.03 -22.29 -6.16
N GLY A 12 -8.40 -21.69 -7.18
CA GLY A 12 -6.95 -21.78 -7.33
C GLY A 12 -6.15 -20.93 -6.34
N ILE A 13 -5.02 -21.46 -5.88
CA ILE A 13 -4.05 -20.71 -5.07
C ILE A 13 -3.44 -19.61 -5.94
N ALA A 14 -3.25 -18.41 -5.38
CA ALA A 14 -2.67 -17.28 -6.11
C ALA A 14 -1.19 -17.55 -6.43
N LEU A 15 -0.87 -17.68 -7.71
CA LEU A 15 0.51 -17.71 -8.21
C LEU A 15 0.85 -16.32 -8.75
N VAL A 16 1.56 -15.54 -7.93
CA VAL A 16 1.94 -14.16 -8.25
C VAL A 16 3.32 -14.16 -8.92
N LEU A 17 3.38 -13.60 -10.14
CA LEU A 17 4.61 -13.47 -10.91
C LEU A 17 4.83 -12.00 -11.33
N PRO A 18 6.08 -11.55 -11.45
CA PRO A 18 6.35 -10.22 -12.01
C PRO A 18 5.92 -10.17 -13.47
N TYR A 19 5.25 -9.08 -13.86
CA TYR A 19 4.98 -8.78 -15.25
C TYR A 19 6.24 -8.23 -15.91
N LEU A 20 6.72 -8.91 -16.95
CA LEU A 20 7.87 -8.46 -17.74
C LEU A 20 7.44 -7.91 -19.10
N ASN A 21 6.66 -8.69 -19.85
CA ASN A 21 6.06 -8.29 -21.12
C ASN A 21 4.91 -9.23 -21.50
N GLU A 22 4.14 -8.82 -22.52
CA GLU A 22 2.93 -9.52 -22.95
C GLU A 22 3.22 -10.91 -23.53
N ARG A 23 4.30 -11.05 -24.31
CA ARG A 23 4.69 -12.32 -24.95
C ARG A 23 4.98 -13.39 -23.89
N LEU A 24 5.78 -13.05 -22.88
CA LEU A 24 6.13 -13.96 -21.80
C LEU A 24 4.89 -14.29 -20.94
N ALA A 25 4.06 -13.30 -20.63
CA ALA A 25 2.83 -13.52 -19.87
C ALA A 25 1.89 -14.51 -20.59
N GLN A 26 1.76 -14.41 -21.91
CA GLN A 26 0.98 -15.33 -22.73
C GLN A 26 1.58 -16.75 -22.76
N GLN A 27 2.91 -16.87 -22.86
CA GLN A 27 3.60 -18.17 -22.79
C GLN A 27 3.38 -18.86 -21.44
N VAL A 28 3.59 -18.14 -20.34
CA VAL A 28 3.34 -18.65 -18.98
C VAL A 28 1.88 -19.06 -18.82
N ASN A 29 0.94 -18.23 -19.27
CA ASN A 29 -0.49 -18.55 -19.22
C ASN A 29 -0.82 -19.85 -19.98
N THR A 30 -0.19 -20.08 -21.13
CA THR A 30 -0.37 -21.30 -21.93
C THR A 30 0.18 -22.53 -21.20
N ILE A 31 1.35 -22.41 -20.57
CA ILE A 31 1.96 -23.48 -19.79
C ILE A 31 1.05 -23.84 -18.59
N VAL A 32 0.64 -22.86 -17.80
CA VAL A 32 -0.21 -23.07 -16.62
C VAL A 32 -1.55 -23.70 -17.00
N LYS A 33 -2.17 -23.26 -18.11
CA LYS A 33 -3.39 -23.88 -18.64
C LYS A 33 -3.20 -25.37 -18.97
N ARG A 34 -2.06 -25.73 -19.58
CA ARG A 34 -1.74 -27.11 -19.95
C ARG A 34 -1.38 -27.98 -18.74
N SER A 35 -0.80 -27.39 -17.70
CA SER A 35 -0.44 -28.11 -16.48
C SER A 35 -1.62 -28.49 -15.59
N GLN A 36 -2.83 -27.98 -15.87
CA GLN A 36 -4.06 -28.22 -15.09
C GLN A 36 -3.88 -27.98 -13.58
N LEU A 37 -2.98 -27.07 -13.21
CA LEU A 37 -2.74 -26.72 -11.82
C LEU A 37 -3.91 -25.92 -11.26
N PRO A 38 -4.37 -26.18 -10.02
CA PRO A 38 -5.40 -25.40 -9.37
C PRO A 38 -4.81 -24.06 -8.88
N VAL A 39 -4.46 -23.18 -9.81
CA VAL A 39 -3.86 -21.86 -9.53
C VAL A 39 -4.61 -20.73 -10.21
N ARG A 40 -4.52 -19.55 -9.60
CA ARG A 40 -4.93 -18.27 -10.19
C ARG A 40 -3.68 -17.48 -10.52
N LEU A 41 -3.42 -17.29 -11.80
CA LEU A 41 -2.23 -16.63 -12.28
C LEU A 41 -2.41 -15.10 -12.17
N ILE A 42 -1.53 -14.44 -11.43
CA ILE A 42 -1.57 -13.00 -11.21
C ILE A 42 -0.24 -12.40 -11.65
N PHE A 43 -0.27 -11.51 -12.64
CA PHE A 43 0.91 -10.75 -13.05
C PHE A 43 0.95 -9.41 -12.33
N LYS A 44 1.96 -9.21 -11.49
CA LYS A 44 2.17 -7.97 -10.74
C LYS A 44 3.10 -7.04 -11.54
N PRO A 45 2.69 -5.81 -11.88
CA PRO A 45 3.58 -4.86 -12.53
C PRO A 45 4.78 -4.52 -11.63
N PRO A 46 5.92 -4.11 -12.21
CA PRO A 46 7.01 -3.55 -11.43
C PRO A 46 6.53 -2.34 -10.61
N PRO A 47 7.17 -2.05 -9.46
CA PRO A 47 6.80 -0.91 -8.64
C PRO A 47 6.92 0.37 -9.47
N THR A 48 5.92 1.24 -9.36
CA THR A 48 5.94 2.52 -10.05
C THR A 48 7.03 3.44 -9.48
N LEU A 49 7.47 4.42 -10.27
CA LEU A 49 8.38 5.47 -9.77
C LEU A 49 7.82 6.14 -8.52
N LYS A 50 6.51 6.39 -8.47
CA LYS A 50 5.84 6.92 -7.26
C LYS A 50 6.04 5.99 -6.08
N GLU A 51 5.78 4.69 -6.21
CA GLU A 51 5.99 3.72 -5.13
C GLU A 51 7.46 3.68 -4.70
N LEU A 52 8.41 3.67 -5.63
CA LEU A 52 9.84 3.69 -5.29
C LEU A 52 10.24 4.97 -4.53
N LEU A 53 9.85 6.14 -5.04
CA LEU A 53 10.20 7.44 -4.44
C LEU A 53 9.48 7.71 -3.11
N THR A 54 8.27 7.17 -2.94
CA THR A 54 7.50 7.28 -1.68
C THR A 54 7.78 6.13 -0.71
N SER A 55 8.44 5.05 -1.12
CA SER A 55 8.84 3.95 -0.21
C SER A 55 9.82 4.43 0.87
N SER A 56 10.59 5.48 0.56
CA SER A 56 11.47 6.17 1.51
C SER A 56 10.72 6.91 2.62
N ARG A 57 9.40 7.16 2.50
CA ARG A 57 8.59 7.77 3.57
C ARG A 57 8.50 6.93 4.83
N VAL A 58 8.78 5.63 4.74
CA VAL A 58 8.92 4.77 5.93
C VAL A 58 10.06 5.27 6.84
N TYR A 59 11.05 5.99 6.30
CA TYR A 59 12.11 6.64 7.06
C TYR A 59 11.83 8.11 7.44
N GLU A 60 10.79 8.76 6.89
CA GLU A 60 10.45 10.16 7.22
C GLU A 60 9.76 10.30 8.59
N ASN A 61 9.16 9.22 9.11
CA ASN A 61 8.46 9.22 10.40
C ASN A 61 9.39 9.10 11.62
N ARG A 62 10.68 9.44 11.48
CA ARG A 62 11.55 9.60 12.64
C ARG A 62 11.40 11.02 13.16
N CYS A 63 11.06 11.16 14.43
CA CYS A 63 11.19 12.45 15.10
C CYS A 63 12.67 12.63 15.42
N ASP A 64 13.30 13.61 14.77
CA ASP A 64 14.73 13.88 14.93
C ASP A 64 15.02 14.76 16.16
N GLU A 65 13.96 15.23 16.85
CA GLU A 65 14.05 16.11 18.02
C GLU A 65 14.30 15.31 19.31
N GLU A 66 15.37 15.66 20.02
CA GLU A 66 15.66 15.13 21.35
C GLU A 66 14.56 15.59 22.33
N GLU A 67 13.92 14.66 23.04
CA GLU A 67 12.81 14.93 23.98
C GLU A 67 11.54 15.56 23.36
N CYS A 68 11.11 15.11 22.19
CA CYS A 68 9.87 15.58 21.58
C CYS A 68 8.63 15.39 22.51
N ARG A 69 8.06 16.52 22.98
CA ARG A 69 6.89 16.56 23.88
C ARG A 69 5.61 15.95 23.29
N TYR A 70 5.51 15.89 21.97
CA TYR A 70 4.30 15.42 21.27
C TYR A 70 4.39 13.95 20.89
N CYS A 71 5.59 13.45 20.65
CA CYS A 71 5.80 12.10 20.15
C CYS A 71 5.86 11.11 21.32
N THR A 72 4.69 10.57 21.69
CA THR A 72 4.53 9.51 22.73
C THR A 72 4.74 8.12 22.10
N ASP A 73 3.91 7.12 22.42
CA ASP A 73 3.89 5.78 21.79
C ASP A 73 3.66 5.89 20.27
N GLN A 74 2.82 6.85 19.86
CA GLN A 74 2.59 7.19 18.47
C GLN A 74 3.39 8.44 18.07
N LYS A 75 4.05 8.37 16.91
CA LYS A 75 4.87 9.48 16.38
C LYS A 75 4.02 10.52 15.64
N ILE A 76 3.26 11.31 16.41
CA ILE A 76 2.29 12.29 15.86
C ILE A 76 2.88 13.65 15.48
N CYS A 77 4.14 13.93 15.85
CA CYS A 77 4.76 15.26 15.72
C CYS A 77 5.01 15.72 14.26
N LYS A 78 4.93 14.82 13.26
CA LYS A 78 5.00 15.16 11.84
C LYS A 78 3.64 15.06 11.12
N LEU A 79 2.55 14.81 11.85
CA LEU A 79 1.21 14.80 11.25
C LEU A 79 0.80 16.23 10.86
N ARG A 80 0.35 16.38 9.62
CA ARG A 80 -0.19 17.63 9.06
C ARG A 80 -1.61 17.39 8.56
N GLY A 81 -2.44 18.44 8.51
CA GLY A 81 -3.83 18.36 8.06
C GLY A 81 -4.74 17.50 8.94
N THR A 82 -4.36 17.25 10.20
CA THR A 82 -5.15 16.45 11.14
C THR A 82 -6.09 17.36 11.92
N VAL A 83 -7.39 17.10 11.81
CA VAL A 83 -8.42 17.78 12.59
C VAL A 83 -8.53 17.13 13.98
N TYR A 84 -8.40 17.93 15.03
CA TYR A 84 -8.48 17.47 16.41
C TYR A 84 -9.57 18.20 17.19
N LEU A 85 -10.07 17.54 18.24
CA LEU A 85 -11.07 18.06 19.16
C LEU A 85 -10.51 18.07 20.58
N ILE A 86 -10.38 19.24 21.19
CA ILE A 86 -9.93 19.40 22.57
C ILE A 86 -11.12 19.80 23.43
N LYS A 87 -11.26 19.18 24.60
CA LYS A 87 -12.23 19.58 25.62
C LYS A 87 -11.49 20.24 26.78
N CYS A 88 -11.88 21.47 27.13
CA CYS A 88 -11.35 22.13 28.32
C CYS A 88 -11.96 21.48 29.57
N ASN A 89 -11.12 20.98 30.47
CA ASN A 89 -11.59 20.40 31.74
C ASN A 89 -12.16 21.44 32.70
N GLY A 90 -11.74 22.71 32.62
CA GLY A 90 -12.23 23.78 33.49
C GLY A 90 -13.62 24.30 33.12
N CYS A 91 -13.88 24.55 31.83
CA CYS A 91 -15.15 25.13 31.36
C CYS A 91 -16.03 24.16 30.56
N GLY A 92 -15.56 22.94 30.27
CA GLY A 92 -16.29 21.91 29.54
C GLY A 92 -16.45 22.14 28.03
N GLN A 93 -16.04 23.30 27.52
CA GLN A 93 -16.17 23.68 26.11
C GLN A 93 -15.25 22.85 25.20
N ARG A 94 -15.67 22.71 23.95
CA ARG A 94 -14.99 21.91 22.93
C ARG A 94 -14.43 22.81 21.83
N TYR A 95 -13.21 22.55 21.40
CA TYR A 95 -12.48 23.32 20.41
C TYR A 95 -12.00 22.41 19.30
N VAL A 96 -12.28 22.79 18.06
CA VAL A 96 -11.81 22.08 16.86
C VAL A 96 -10.67 22.88 16.25
N GLY A 97 -9.57 22.21 15.92
CA GLY A 97 -8.43 22.79 15.23
C GLY A 97 -7.85 21.84 14.20
N GLU A 98 -7.05 22.36 13.28
CA GLU A 98 -6.29 21.58 12.29
C GLU A 98 -4.79 21.77 12.57
N SER A 99 -4.01 20.69 12.47
CA SER A 99 -2.54 20.80 12.44
C SER A 99 -2.09 21.32 11.08
N GLY A 100 -1.24 22.35 11.05
CA GLY A 100 -0.62 22.86 9.82
C GLY A 100 0.35 21.90 9.14
#